data_AF-A0A935M282-F1
#
_entry.id   AF-A0A935M282-F1
#
_cell.length_a   1.000
_cell.length_b   1.000
_cell.length_c   1.000
_cell.angle_alpha   90.00
_cell.angle_beta   90.00
_cell.angle_gamma   90.00
#
_symmetry.space_group_name_H-M   'P 1'
#
loop_
_entity.id
_entity.type
_entity.pdbx_description
1 polymer ?
#
loop_
_entity_poly.entity_id
_entity_poly.type
_entity_poly.pdbx_seq_one_letter_code
_entity_poly.pdbx_strand_id
1 'polypeptide(L)'
;MNDTNPKVESILIEMISKLTVSQRLAKTLSFSSSVIQLSKRAIYRANPGKSKSELDLIFVRLHYGNELADKLKLFLQNKHKD
;
A
#
# COMPACT_ATOMS: atom_id res chain seq x y z
N MET A 1 -4.29 -10.12 -23.15
CA MET A 1 -5.38 -9.13 -23.16
C MET A 1 -4.94 -7.96 -22.31
N ASN A 2 -4.85 -6.76 -22.90
CA ASN A 2 -4.65 -5.52 -22.13
C ASN A 2 -6.04 -4.91 -21.97
N ASP A 3 -6.57 -4.86 -20.74
CA ASP A 3 -7.88 -4.26 -20.45
C ASP A 3 -7.89 -2.75 -20.70
N THR A 4 -6.72 -2.14 -20.87
CA THR A 4 -6.58 -0.73 -21.21
C THR A 4 -6.57 -0.57 -22.73
N ASN A 5 -7.45 0.30 -23.25
CA ASN A 5 -7.42 0.70 -24.65
C ASN A 5 -6.06 1.37 -24.99
N PRO A 6 -5.33 0.92 -26.03
CA PRO A 6 -4.01 1.46 -26.38
C PRO A 6 -3.97 2.99 -26.60
N LYS A 7 -5.07 3.57 -27.07
CA LYS A 7 -5.19 5.03 -27.23
C LYS A 7 -5.21 5.74 -25.87
N VAL A 8 -5.91 5.17 -24.89
CA VAL A 8 -5.99 5.72 -23.53
C VAL A 8 -4.64 5.62 -22.83
N GLU A 9 -3.94 4.49 -23.00
CA GLU A 9 -2.58 4.29 -22.49
C GLU A 9 -1.62 5.35 -23.06
N SER A 10 -1.65 5.57 -24.37
CA SER A 10 -0.81 6.57 -25.04
C SER A 10 -1.04 7.99 -24.51
N ILE A 11 -2.31 8.38 -24.34
CA ILE A 11 -2.68 9.68 -23.76
C ILE A 11 -2.19 9.81 -22.32
N LEU A 12 -2.35 8.76 -21.50
CA LEU A 12 -1.92 8.77 -20.11
C LEU A 12 -0.39 8.94 -19.99
N ILE A 13 0.38 8.26 -20.85
CA ILE A 13 1.84 8.38 -20.91
C ILE A 13 2.24 9.81 -21.29
N GLU A 14 1.60 10.41 -22.30
CA GLU A 14 1.86 11.79 -22.71
C GLU A 14 1.54 12.81 -21.60
N MET A 15 0.44 12.60 -20.87
CA MET A 15 0.08 13.45 -19.74
C MET A 15 1.12 13.35 -18.61
N ILE A 16 1.62 12.15 -18.32
CA ILE A 16 2.62 11.93 -17.26
C ILE A 16 3.98 12.51 -17.66
N SER A 17 4.37 12.39 -18.93
CA SER A 17 5.67 12.88 -19.42
C SER A 17 5.78 14.41 -19.34
N LYS A 18 4.65 15.12 -19.46
CA LYS A 18 4.56 16.59 -19.36
C LYS A 18 4.56 17.13 -17.93
N LEU A 19 4.45 16.29 -16.90
CA LEU A 19 4.45 16.75 -15.51
C LEU A 19 5.81 17.32 -15.09
N THR A 20 5.83 18.26 -14.14
CA THR A 20 7.04 18.64 -13.44
C THR A 20 7.48 17.55 -12.44
N VAL A 21 8.70 17.63 -11.91
CA VAL A 21 9.17 16.73 -10.84
C VAL A 21 8.24 16.76 -9.63
N SER A 22 7.82 17.96 -9.19
CA SER A 22 6.94 18.13 -8.04
C SER A 22 5.56 17.54 -8.28
N GLN A 23 4.98 17.74 -9.46
CA GLN A 23 3.69 17.15 -9.84
C GLN A 23 3.77 15.62 -9.91
N ARG A 24 4.85 15.06 -10.46
CA ARG A 24 5.08 13.60 -10.47
C ARG A 24 5.12 13.04 -9.05
N LEU A 25 5.90 13.66 -8.17
CA LEU A 25 6.00 13.24 -6.77
C LEU A 25 4.64 13.28 -6.07
N ALA A 26 3.92 14.41 -6.19
CA ALA A 26 2.59 14.55 -5.60
C ALA A 26 1.61 13.47 -6.08
N LYS A 27 1.61 13.19 -7.39
CA LYS A 27 0.75 12.15 -7.98
C LYS A 27 1.11 10.75 -7.49
N THR A 28 2.41 10.42 -7.43
CA THR A 28 2.88 9.13 -6.89
C THR A 28 2.50 8.97 -5.42
N LEU A 29 2.72 9.98 -4.59
CA LEU A 29 2.37 9.93 -3.16
C LEU A 29 0.86 9.77 -2.94
N SER A 30 0.05 10.52 -3.69
CA SER A 30 -1.42 10.41 -3.66
C SER A 30 -1.90 9.02 -4.07
N PHE A 31 -1.31 8.46 -5.13
CA PHE A 31 -1.64 7.11 -5.59
C PHE A 31 -1.23 6.04 -4.57
N SER A 32 0.00 6.11 -4.05
CA SER A 32 0.48 5.20 -3.00
C SER A 32 -0.41 5.23 -1.76
N SER A 33 -0.81 6.43 -1.30
CA SER A 33 -1.75 6.56 -0.18
C SER A 33 -3.08 5.87 -0.47
N SER A 34 -3.62 6.05 -1.67
CA SER A 34 -4.88 5.44 -2.10
C SER A 34 -4.79 3.90 -2.13
N VAL A 35 -3.70 3.35 -2.67
CA VAL A 35 -3.46 1.90 -2.72
C VAL A 35 -3.31 1.31 -1.32
N ILE A 36 -2.54 1.97 -0.44
CA ILE A 36 -2.38 1.53 0.95
C ILE A 36 -3.73 1.51 1.67
N GLN A 37 -4.53 2.57 1.54
CA GLN A 37 -5.85 2.62 2.16
C GLN A 37 -6.81 1.55 1.62
N LEU A 38 -6.79 1.29 0.32
CA LEU A 38 -7.60 0.24 -0.28
C LEU A 38 -7.19 -1.14 0.23
N SER A 39 -5.88 -1.40 0.30
CA SER A 39 -5.35 -2.65 0.84
C SER A 39 -5.74 -2.85 2.31
N LYS A 40 -5.53 -1.85 3.17
CA LYS A 40 -5.92 -1.94 4.59
C LYS A 40 -7.43 -2.17 4.76
N ARG A 41 -8.27 -1.51 3.97
CA ARG A 41 -9.72 -1.74 3.97
C ARG A 41 -10.10 -3.16 3.55
N ALA A 42 -9.44 -3.71 2.54
CA ALA A 42 -9.65 -5.09 2.12
C ALA A 42 -9.26 -6.08 3.21
N ILE A 43 -8.09 -5.89 3.84
CA ILE A 43 -7.62 -6.70 4.96
C ILE A 43 -8.59 -6.65 6.13
N TYR A 44 -9.08 -5.46 6.49
CA TYR A 44 -10.09 -5.29 7.54
C TYR A 44 -11.37 -6.10 7.26
N ARG A 45 -11.94 -5.95 6.05
CA ARG A 45 -13.17 -6.68 5.68
C ARG A 45 -12.98 -8.20 5.69
N ALA A 46 -11.80 -8.68 5.31
CA ALA A 46 -11.50 -10.11 5.28
C ALA A 46 -11.18 -10.70 6.67
N ASN A 47 -10.96 -9.87 7.70
CA ASN A 47 -10.51 -10.31 9.01
C ASN A 47 -11.37 -9.70 10.14
N PRO A 48 -12.67 -10.05 10.22
CA PRO A 48 -13.53 -9.57 11.29
C PRO A 48 -13.01 -9.99 12.66
N GLY A 49 -13.10 -9.09 13.64
CA GLY A 49 -12.69 -9.36 15.03
C GLY A 49 -11.20 -9.24 15.34
N LYS A 50 -10.34 -8.99 14.34
CA LYS A 50 -8.92 -8.73 14.57
C LYS A 50 -8.68 -7.32 15.12
N SER A 51 -7.75 -7.22 16.05
CA SER A 51 -7.25 -5.94 16.57
C SER A 51 -6.48 -5.17 15.49
N LYS A 52 -6.33 -3.86 15.68
CA LYS A 52 -5.56 -2.99 14.77
C LYS A 52 -4.13 -3.51 14.57
N SER A 53 -3.45 -3.92 15.64
CA SER A 53 -2.07 -4.43 15.58
C SER A 53 -1.97 -5.72 14.76
N GLU A 54 -2.94 -6.63 14.87
CA GLU A 54 -2.96 -7.83 14.04
C GLU A 54 -3.20 -7.51 12.56
N LEU A 55 -4.10 -6.56 12.26
CA LEU A 55 -4.37 -6.13 10.89
C LEU A 55 -3.13 -5.46 10.26
N ASP A 56 -2.40 -4.63 11.01
CA ASP A 56 -1.16 -4.02 10.55
C ASP A 56 -0.06 -5.07 10.32
N LEU A 57 0.04 -6.12 11.16
CA LEU A 57 0.95 -7.25 10.91
C LEU A 57 0.59 -8.04 9.65
N ILE A 58 -0.70 -8.26 9.39
CA ILE A 58 -1.17 -8.89 8.13
C ILE A 58 -0.78 -8.02 6.94
N PHE A 59 -0.98 -6.70 7.03
CA PHE A 59 -0.56 -5.78 5.98
C PHE A 59 0.95 -5.88 5.70
N VAL A 60 1.77 -5.86 6.76
CA VAL A 60 3.23 -5.97 6.59
C VAL A 60 3.62 -7.30 5.96
N ARG A 61 2.99 -8.40 6.40
CA ARG A 61 3.25 -9.73 5.86
C ARG A 61 2.93 -9.85 4.37
N LEU A 62 1.80 -9.29 3.95
CA LEU A 62 1.35 -9.34 2.55
C LEU A 62 2.23 -8.51 1.60
N HIS A 63 2.71 -7.34 2.05
CA HIS A 63 3.43 -6.40 1.17
C HIS A 63 4.95 -6.44 1.30
N TYR A 64 5.48 -6.86 2.44
CA TYR A 64 6.91 -6.83 2.75
C TYR A 64 7.46 -8.19 3.19
N GLY A 65 6.60 -9.21 3.30
CA GLY A 65 7.00 -10.58 3.60
C GLY A 65 6.98 -10.94 5.09
N ASN A 66 7.11 -12.25 5.33
CA ASN A 66 7.04 -12.84 6.67
C ASN A 66 8.13 -12.33 7.60
N GLU A 67 9.37 -12.21 7.11
CA GLU A 67 10.52 -11.82 7.91
C GLU A 67 10.32 -10.46 8.57
N LEU A 68 9.86 -9.45 7.82
CA LEU A 68 9.63 -8.12 8.36
C LEU A 68 8.44 -8.11 9.34
N ALA A 69 7.37 -8.84 9.03
CA ALA A 69 6.21 -8.95 9.91
C ALA A 69 6.58 -9.56 11.26
N ASP A 70 7.43 -10.58 11.27
CA ASP A 70 7.84 -11.26 12.50
C ASP A 70 8.79 -10.38 13.34
N LYS A 71 9.73 -9.69 12.70
CA LYS A 71 10.56 -8.67 13.37
C LYS A 71 9.72 -7.55 13.98
N LEU A 72 8.73 -7.04 13.24
CA LEU A 72 7.82 -6.01 13.75
C LEU A 72 6.99 -6.51 14.94
N LYS A 73 6.49 -7.75 14.88
CA LYS A 73 5.74 -8.36 15.99
C LYS A 73 6.59 -8.42 17.25
N LEU A 74 7.83 -8.90 17.15
CA LEU A 74 8.77 -8.98 18.28
C LEU A 74 9.08 -7.58 18.86
N PHE A 75 9.34 -6.60 17.98
CA PHE A 75 9.59 -5.23 18.40
C PHE A 75 8.42 -4.63 19.20
N LEU A 76 7.19 -4.80 18.71
CA LEU A 76 5.99 -4.31 19.40
C LEU A 76 5.77 -5.02 20.74
N GLN A 77 6.01 -6.33 20.82
CA GLN A 77 5.91 -7.09 22.07
C GLN A 77 6.91 -6.63 23.13
N ASN A 78 8.12 -6.25 22.72
CA ASN A 78 9.15 -5.76 23.63
C ASN A 78 8.87 -4.34 24.11
N LYS A 79 8.36 -3.46 23.24
CA LYS A 79 7.99 -2.08 23.61
C LYS A 79 6.86 -1.99 24.65
N HIS A 80 6.03 -3.02 24.77
CA HIS A 80 4.94 -3.08 25.75
C HIS A 80 5.37 -3.67 27.11
N LYS A 81 6.64 -4.06 27.28
CA LYS A 81 7.17 -4.59 28.55
C LYS A 81 7.91 -3.55 29.40
N ASP A 82 8.20 -2.38 28.84
CA ASP A 82 8.76 -1.21 29.53
C ASP A 82 7.65 -0.21 29.87
#